data_AF-A0A2V8TVY5-F1
#
_entry.id   AF-A0A2V8TVY5-F1
#
_cell.length_a   1.000
_cell.length_b   1.000
_cell.length_c   1.000
_cell.angle_alpha   90.00
_cell.angle_beta   90.00
_cell.angle_gamma   90.00
#
_symmetry.space_group_name_H-M   'P 1'
#
loop_
_entity.id
_entity.type
_entity.pdbx_description
1 polymer ?
#
loop_
_entity_poly.entity_id
_entity_poly.type
_entity_poly.pdbx_seq_one_letter_code
_entity_poly.pdbx_strand_id
1 'polypeptide(L)'
;MEQTLQALGGILLKAIPTVCLVLLLYFYFKVMLFGPLEKVLKRRDELTEGARKVAAESLAAAERKAQEYEAKLRDARAEVYREQEETRRRWLEDQALQIAKARQSAEALVRAAKEQIAAEAAAARGSLADTSAALADEIAAAVLVRRAG
;
A
#
# COMPACT_ATOMS: atom_id res chain seq x y z
N MET A 1 -0.87 0.93 -98.22
CA MET A 1 -1.04 1.04 -96.74
C MET A 1 -2.37 0.48 -96.24
N GLU A 2 -3.44 0.43 -97.07
CA GLU A 2 -4.71 -0.21 -96.66
C GLU A 2 -4.64 -1.74 -96.56
N GLN A 3 -3.93 -2.43 -97.47
CA GLN A 3 -3.78 -3.88 -97.43
C GLN A 3 -3.05 -4.40 -96.19
N THR A 4 -2.09 -3.62 -95.66
CA THR A 4 -1.39 -3.95 -94.41
C THR A 4 -2.30 -3.75 -93.19
N LEU A 5 -3.19 -2.75 -93.20
CA LEU A 5 -4.17 -2.53 -92.14
C LEU A 5 -5.25 -3.63 -92.11
N GLN A 6 -5.72 -4.09 -93.27
CA GLN A 6 -6.64 -5.23 -93.36
C GLN A 6 -5.99 -6.55 -92.94
N ALA A 7 -4.72 -6.78 -93.32
CA ALA A 7 -3.98 -7.96 -92.89
C ALA A 7 -3.73 -7.96 -91.37
N LEU A 8 -3.39 -6.81 -90.77
CA LEU A 8 -3.30 -6.66 -89.31
C LEU A 8 -4.67 -6.89 -88.64
N GLY A 9 -5.76 -6.36 -89.20
CA GLY A 9 -7.11 -6.54 -88.68
C GLY A 9 -7.55 -8.01 -88.69
N GLY A 10 -7.24 -8.77 -89.75
CA GLY A 10 -7.55 -10.20 -89.84
C GLY A 10 -6.74 -11.07 -88.87
N ILE A 11 -5.49 -10.71 -88.61
CA ILE A 11 -4.65 -11.37 -87.60
C ILE A 11 -5.17 -11.06 -86.19
N LEU A 12 -5.55 -9.80 -85.93
CA LEU A 12 -6.08 -9.37 -84.64
C LEU A 12 -7.44 -10.05 -84.34
N LEU A 13 -8.31 -10.17 -85.35
CA LEU A 13 -9.60 -10.88 -85.21
C LEU A 13 -9.39 -12.37 -84.88
N LYS A 14 -8.36 -13.01 -85.46
CA LYS A 14 -7.95 -14.39 -85.12
C LYS A 14 -7.28 -14.51 -83.75
N ALA A 15 -6.72 -13.42 -83.23
CA ALA A 15 -6.11 -13.39 -81.90
C ALA A 15 -7.14 -13.20 -80.76
N ILE A 16 -8.34 -12.69 -81.05
CA ILE A 16 -9.39 -12.52 -80.02
C ILE A 16 -9.75 -13.87 -79.34
N PRO A 17 -10.02 -14.97 -80.07
CA PRO A 17 -10.27 -16.27 -79.45
C PRO A 17 -9.11 -16.80 -78.60
N THR A 18 -7.86 -16.59 -79.05
CA THR A 18 -6.69 -17.06 -78.30
C THR A 18 -6.47 -16.24 -77.03
N VAL A 19 -6.65 -14.91 -77.08
CA VAL A 19 -6.60 -14.05 -75.90
C VAL A 19 -7.72 -14.40 -74.92
N CYS A 20 -8.94 -14.62 -75.39
CA CYS A 20 -10.05 -15.08 -74.55
C CYS A 20 -9.74 -16.43 -73.87
N LEU A 21 -9.14 -17.38 -74.61
CA LEU A 21 -8.74 -18.67 -74.08
C LEU A 21 -7.61 -18.53 -73.03
N VAL A 22 -6.63 -17.68 -73.27
CA VAL A 22 -5.55 -17.38 -72.30
C VAL A 22 -6.10 -16.72 -71.05
N LEU A 23 -7.05 -15.78 -71.17
CA LEU A 23 -7.70 -15.15 -70.02
C LEU A 23 -8.51 -16.17 -69.21
N LEU A 24 -9.30 -17.02 -69.86
CA LEU A 24 -10.06 -18.09 -69.20
C LEU A 24 -9.11 -19.04 -68.47
N LEU A 25 -8.02 -19.45 -69.11
CA LEU A 25 -6.99 -20.30 -68.52
C LEU A 25 -6.30 -19.63 -67.32
N TYR A 26 -5.99 -18.33 -67.41
CA TYR A 26 -5.43 -17.56 -66.30
C TYR A 26 -6.37 -17.54 -65.10
N PHE A 27 -7.66 -17.26 -65.31
CA PHE A 27 -8.66 -17.29 -64.23
C PHE A 27 -8.83 -18.69 -63.64
N TYR A 28 -8.82 -19.72 -64.48
CA TYR A 28 -8.87 -21.11 -64.04
C TYR A 28 -7.69 -21.45 -63.13
N PHE A 29 -6.45 -21.17 -63.55
CA PHE A 29 -5.27 -21.40 -62.70
C PHE A 29 -5.26 -20.53 -61.45
N LYS A 30 -5.70 -19.27 -61.54
CA LYS A 30 -5.80 -18.36 -60.39
C LYS A 30 -6.67 -18.94 -59.29
N VAL A 31 -7.85 -19.45 -59.65
CA VAL A 31 -8.80 -20.01 -58.69
C VAL A 31 -8.40 -21.42 -58.25
N MET A 32 -7.97 -22.27 -59.18
CA MET A 32 -7.73 -23.69 -58.93
C MET A 32 -6.36 -23.97 -58.28
N LEU A 33 -5.33 -23.20 -58.62
CA LEU A 33 -3.95 -23.49 -58.20
C LEU A 33 -3.39 -22.43 -57.25
N PHE A 34 -3.42 -21.15 -57.64
CA PHE A 34 -2.78 -20.09 -56.85
C PHE A 34 -3.52 -19.83 -55.52
N GLY A 35 -4.85 -19.83 -55.53
CA GLY A 35 -5.65 -19.68 -54.32
C GLY A 35 -5.36 -20.74 -53.25
N PRO A 36 -5.41 -22.05 -53.57
CA PRO A 36 -5.03 -23.09 -52.62
C PRO A 36 -3.57 -23.02 -52.18
N LEU A 37 -2.64 -22.68 -53.08
CA LEU A 37 -1.21 -22.57 -52.75
C LEU A 37 -0.93 -21.45 -51.74
N GLU A 38 -1.53 -20.28 -51.93
CA GLU A 38 -1.45 -19.16 -50.98
C GLU A 38 -2.06 -19.52 -49.61
N LYS A 39 -3.20 -20.23 -49.60
CA LYS A 39 -3.83 -20.70 -48.35
C LYS A 39 -2.91 -21.65 -47.58
N VAL A 40 -2.25 -22.58 -48.26
CA VAL A 40 -1.34 -23.55 -47.62
C VAL A 40 -0.07 -22.86 -47.11
N LEU A 41 0.51 -21.94 -47.88
CA LEU A 41 1.66 -21.15 -47.43
C LEU A 41 1.31 -20.32 -46.20
N LYS A 42 0.20 -19.56 -46.25
CA LYS A 42 -0.28 -18.79 -45.11
C LYS A 42 -0.55 -19.69 -43.90
N ARG A 43 -1.14 -20.87 -44.11
CA ARG A 43 -1.39 -21.82 -43.03
C ARG A 43 -0.11 -22.34 -42.39
N ARG A 44 0.93 -22.60 -43.19
CA ARG A 44 2.23 -23.02 -42.69
C ARG A 44 2.91 -21.91 -41.90
N ASP A 45 2.86 -20.68 -42.41
CA ASP A 45 3.44 -19.51 -41.75
C ASP A 45 2.71 -19.19 -40.43
N GLU A 46 1.38 -19.31 -40.39
CA GLU A 46 0.59 -19.23 -39.15
C GLU A 46 0.99 -20.32 -38.13
N LEU A 47 1.24 -21.55 -38.59
CA LEU A 47 1.63 -22.65 -37.71
C LEU A 47 3.08 -22.56 -37.21
N THR A 48 3.99 -21.94 -37.96
CA THR A 48 5.41 -21.85 -37.58
C THR A 48 5.76 -20.51 -36.94
N GLU A 49 5.47 -19.39 -37.61
CA GLU A 49 5.75 -18.05 -37.09
C GLU A 49 4.62 -17.56 -36.19
N GLY A 50 3.36 -17.83 -36.54
CA GLY A 50 2.21 -17.43 -35.74
C GLY A 50 2.22 -18.10 -34.36
N ALA A 51 2.53 -19.39 -34.27
CA ALA A 51 2.65 -20.09 -32.98
C ALA A 51 3.75 -19.48 -32.09
N ARG A 52 4.89 -19.08 -32.68
CA ARG A 52 5.97 -18.40 -31.94
C ARG A 52 5.56 -17.00 -31.48
N LYS A 53 4.87 -16.23 -32.32
CA LYS A 53 4.35 -14.90 -31.96
C LYS A 53 3.31 -14.99 -30.84
N VAL A 54 2.35 -15.90 -30.95
CA VAL A 54 1.32 -16.13 -29.91
C VAL A 54 1.95 -16.58 -28.58
N ALA A 55 2.97 -17.45 -28.63
CA ALA A 55 3.72 -17.83 -27.44
C ALA A 55 4.48 -16.64 -26.82
N ALA A 56 5.14 -15.81 -27.63
CA ALA A 56 5.83 -14.62 -27.17
C ALA A 56 4.87 -13.59 -26.57
N GLU A 57 3.71 -13.37 -27.19
CA GLU A 57 2.66 -12.49 -26.66
C GLU A 57 2.09 -13.01 -25.33
N SER A 58 1.89 -14.34 -25.23
CA SER A 58 1.41 -14.97 -24.00
C SER A 58 2.44 -14.85 -22.87
N LEU A 59 3.73 -15.06 -23.17
CA LEU A 59 4.82 -14.86 -22.21
C LEU A 59 4.92 -13.41 -21.77
N ALA A 60 4.90 -12.46 -22.71
CA ALA A 60 4.93 -11.03 -22.39
C ALA A 60 3.72 -10.62 -21.54
N ALA A 61 2.52 -11.17 -21.79
CA ALA A 61 1.35 -10.92 -20.97
C ALA A 61 1.49 -11.53 -19.56
N ALA A 62 2.08 -12.72 -19.44
CA ALA A 62 2.37 -13.34 -18.15
C ALA A 62 3.42 -12.55 -17.35
N GLU A 63 4.49 -12.11 -17.99
CA GLU A 63 5.54 -11.28 -17.39
C GLU A 63 5.00 -9.94 -16.91
N ARG A 64 4.17 -9.26 -17.72
CA ARG A 64 3.50 -8.02 -17.31
C ARG A 64 2.65 -8.22 -16.07
N LYS A 65 1.83 -9.28 -16.05
CA LYS A 65 1.03 -9.62 -14.86
C LYS A 65 1.93 -9.91 -13.66
N ALA A 66 2.99 -10.69 -13.82
CA ALA A 66 3.93 -10.99 -12.74
C ALA A 66 4.55 -9.72 -12.16
N GLN A 67 5.02 -8.79 -13.01
CA GLN A 67 5.56 -7.51 -12.59
C GLN A 67 4.52 -6.65 -11.85
N GLU A 68 3.27 -6.61 -12.33
CA GLU A 68 2.18 -5.91 -11.64
C GLU A 68 1.89 -6.51 -10.26
N TYR A 69 1.87 -7.84 -10.14
CA TYR A 69 1.68 -8.51 -8.86
C TYR A 69 2.84 -8.27 -7.90
N GLU A 70 4.09 -8.35 -8.38
CA GLU A 70 5.28 -8.06 -7.58
C GLU A 70 5.29 -6.61 -7.09
N ALA A 71 4.94 -5.65 -7.96
CA ALA A 71 4.82 -4.24 -7.59
C ALA A 71 3.75 -4.06 -6.50
N LYS A 72 2.54 -4.60 -6.69
CA LYS A 72 1.47 -4.53 -5.70
C LYS A 72 1.85 -5.17 -4.37
N LEU A 73 2.56 -6.30 -4.39
CA LEU A 73 3.03 -6.97 -3.17
C LEU A 73 4.08 -6.14 -2.44
N ARG A 74 5.01 -5.51 -3.16
CA ARG A 74 6.01 -4.62 -2.57
C ARG A 74 5.34 -3.39 -1.94
N ASP A 75 4.38 -2.79 -2.62
CA ASP A 75 3.66 -1.62 -2.14
C ASP A 75 2.81 -1.96 -0.89
N ALA A 76 2.08 -3.08 -0.93
CA ALA A 76 1.33 -3.57 0.24
C ALA A 76 2.25 -3.88 1.43
N ARG A 77 3.43 -4.46 1.22
CA ARG A 77 4.40 -4.67 2.29
C ARG A 77 4.87 -3.33 2.87
N ALA A 78 5.19 -2.35 2.02
CA ALA A 78 5.60 -1.03 2.47
C ALA A 78 4.51 -0.32 3.28
N GLU A 79 3.25 -0.46 2.87
CA GLU A 79 2.09 0.07 3.60
C GLU A 79 1.94 -0.58 4.99
N VAL A 80 2.02 -1.90 5.07
CA VAL A 80 1.98 -2.64 6.35
C VAL A 80 3.11 -2.18 7.28
N TYR A 81 4.33 -2.01 6.77
CA TYR A 81 5.43 -1.50 7.58
C TYR A 81 5.19 -0.07 8.07
N ARG A 82 4.63 0.79 7.24
CA ARG A 82 4.27 2.16 7.63
C ARG A 82 3.20 2.17 8.72
N GLU A 83 2.13 1.39 8.57
CA GLU A 83 1.07 1.30 9.58
C GLU A 83 1.59 0.76 10.91
N GLN A 84 2.47 -0.25 10.88
CA GLN A 84 3.12 -0.77 12.09
C GLN A 84 3.96 0.29 12.78
N GLU A 85 4.77 1.05 12.03
CA GLU A 85 5.62 2.09 12.60
C GLU A 85 4.80 3.25 13.15
N GLU A 86 3.73 3.66 12.48
CA GLU A 86 2.80 4.68 12.98
C GLU A 86 2.09 4.21 14.26
N THR A 87 1.64 2.96 14.30
CA THR A 87 0.99 2.36 15.48
C THR A 87 1.97 2.29 16.65
N ARG A 88 3.20 1.81 16.39
CA ARG A 88 4.27 1.74 17.39
C ARG A 88 4.59 3.13 17.95
N ARG A 89 4.70 4.13 17.07
CA ARG A 89 4.95 5.51 17.48
C ARG A 89 3.82 6.05 18.36
N ARG A 90 2.56 5.85 17.97
CA ARG A 90 1.39 6.27 18.79
C ARG A 90 1.40 5.61 20.16
N TRP A 91 1.69 4.30 20.24
CA TRP A 91 1.78 3.61 21.53
C TRP A 91 2.90 4.15 22.42
N LEU A 92 4.06 4.48 21.85
CA LEU A 92 5.16 5.08 22.61
C LEU A 92 4.80 6.49 23.10
N GLU A 93 4.17 7.31 22.26
CA GLU A 93 3.69 8.64 22.62
C GLU A 93 2.62 8.56 23.73
N ASP A 94 1.65 7.66 23.61
CA ASP A 94 0.62 7.42 24.61
C ASP A 94 1.23 6.92 25.93
N GLN A 95 2.14 5.96 25.87
CA GLN A 95 2.83 5.45 27.05
C GLN A 95 3.59 6.57 27.78
N ALA A 96 4.33 7.39 27.04
CA ALA A 96 5.05 8.53 27.60
C ALA A 96 4.09 9.53 28.26
N LEU A 97 2.95 9.81 27.62
CA LEU A 97 1.92 10.68 28.16
C LEU A 97 1.32 10.12 29.46
N GLN A 98 1.00 8.83 29.51
CA GLN A 98 0.44 8.21 30.72
C GLN A 98 1.45 8.19 31.86
N ILE A 99 2.72 7.88 31.58
CA ILE A 99 3.79 7.93 32.59
C ILE A 99 3.97 9.37 33.11
N ALA A 100 3.95 10.38 32.24
CA ALA A 100 4.05 11.78 32.64
C ALA A 100 2.87 12.19 33.54
N LYS A 101 1.65 11.81 33.18
CA LYS A 101 0.44 12.04 34.01
C LYS A 101 0.53 11.36 35.37
N ALA A 102 0.96 10.10 35.40
CA ALA A 102 1.13 9.35 36.65
C ALA A 102 2.21 9.96 37.55
N ARG A 103 3.31 10.45 36.98
CA ARG A 103 4.34 11.19 37.74
C ARG A 103 3.79 12.49 38.31
N GLN A 104 3.07 13.27 37.50
CA GLN A 104 2.48 14.53 37.94
C GLN A 104 1.47 14.32 39.07
N SER A 105 0.62 13.29 38.98
CA SER A 105 -0.34 12.97 40.05
C SER A 105 0.38 12.47 41.31
N ALA A 106 1.40 11.63 41.18
CA ALA A 106 2.21 11.19 42.32
C ALA A 106 2.93 12.36 43.01
N GLU A 107 3.52 13.28 42.25
CA GLU A 107 4.16 14.49 42.80
C GLU A 107 3.15 15.39 43.52
N ALA A 108 1.95 15.56 42.96
CA ALA A 108 0.87 16.30 43.60
C ALA A 108 0.42 15.64 44.91
N LEU A 109 0.25 14.32 44.93
CA LEU A 109 -0.09 13.56 46.14
C LEU A 109 1.00 13.68 47.22
N VAL A 110 2.27 13.57 46.85
CA VAL A 110 3.39 13.73 47.79
C VAL A 110 3.42 15.14 48.36
N ARG A 111 3.16 16.17 47.54
CA ARG A 111 3.09 17.56 48.02
C ARG A 111 1.94 17.76 49.00
N ALA A 112 0.74 17.30 48.65
CA ALA A 112 -0.43 17.39 49.52
C ALA A 112 -0.22 16.65 50.85
N ALA A 113 0.35 15.44 50.81
CA ALA A 113 0.66 14.68 52.02
C ALA A 113 1.70 15.41 52.91
N LYS A 114 2.72 16.04 52.33
CA LYS A 114 3.70 16.84 53.08
C LYS A 114 3.05 18.06 53.74
N GLU A 115 2.17 18.75 53.03
CA GLU A 115 1.41 19.89 53.57
C GLU A 115 0.50 19.46 54.72
N GLN A 116 -0.19 18.32 54.57
CA GLN A 116 -1.05 17.77 55.60
C GLN A 116 -0.25 17.36 56.85
N ILE A 117 0.88 16.66 56.70
CA ILE A 117 1.77 16.28 57.81
C ILE A 117 2.30 17.54 58.53
N ALA A 118 2.68 18.58 57.78
CA ALA A 118 3.15 19.83 58.38
C ALA A 118 2.06 20.53 59.20
N ALA A 119 0.82 20.53 58.71
CA ALA A 119 -0.33 21.08 59.44
C ALA A 119 -0.66 20.27 60.70
N GLU A 120 -0.69 18.94 60.59
CA GLU A 120 -0.91 18.04 61.74
C GLU A 120 0.19 18.18 62.80
N ALA A 121 1.46 18.28 62.39
CA ALA A 121 2.57 18.51 63.30
C ALA A 121 2.49 19.88 64.00
N ALA A 122 2.06 20.93 63.31
CA ALA A 122 1.85 22.24 63.90
C ALA A 122 0.70 22.23 64.92
N ALA A 123 -0.42 21.58 64.60
CA ALA A 123 -1.56 21.42 65.50
C ALA A 123 -1.18 20.60 66.75
N ALA A 124 -0.45 19.49 66.57
CA ALA A 124 0.03 18.67 67.68
C ALA A 124 0.98 19.44 68.60
N ARG A 125 1.90 20.25 68.05
CA ARG A 125 2.79 21.11 68.84
C ARG A 125 2.03 22.15 69.66
N GLY A 126 1.00 22.77 69.09
CA GLY A 126 0.12 23.70 69.81
C GLY A 126 -0.59 23.02 70.98
N SER A 127 -1.24 21.88 70.72
CA SER A 127 -1.92 21.09 71.76
C SER A 127 -0.98 20.63 72.88
N LEU A 128 0.24 20.21 72.54
CA LEU A 128 1.28 19.86 73.52
C LEU A 128 1.69 21.06 74.38
N ALA A 129 1.83 22.25 73.79
CA ALA A 129 2.16 23.47 74.54
C ALA A 129 1.04 23.85 75.52
N ASP A 130 -0.21 23.79 75.07
CA ASP A 130 -1.39 24.08 75.91
C ASP A 130 -1.51 23.08 77.06
N THR A 131 -1.36 21.78 76.77
CA THR A 131 -1.42 20.71 77.78
C THR A 131 -0.26 20.83 78.78
N SER A 132 0.93 21.22 78.31
CA SER A 132 2.10 21.43 79.18
C SER A 132 1.90 22.64 80.10
N ALA A 133 1.29 23.73 79.61
CA ALA A 133 0.95 24.89 80.43
C ALA A 133 -0.08 24.54 81.51
N ALA A 134 -1.14 23.81 81.15
CA ALA A 134 -2.14 23.34 82.11
C ALA A 134 -1.54 22.44 83.19
N LEU A 135 -0.66 21.49 82.82
CA LEU A 135 0.07 20.64 83.76
C LEU A 135 1.00 21.45 84.68
N ALA A 136 1.67 22.47 84.15
CA ALA A 136 2.54 23.34 84.95
C ALA A 136 1.74 24.12 86.00
N ASP A 137 0.56 24.63 85.64
CA ASP A 137 -0.35 25.33 86.55
C ASP A 137 -0.89 24.39 87.64
N GLU A 138 -1.28 23.15 87.30
CA GLU A 138 -1.70 22.14 88.28
C GLU A 138 -0.57 21.80 89.27
N ILE A 139 0.67 21.62 88.78
CA ILE A 139 1.83 21.35 89.63
C ILE A 139 2.11 22.53 90.55
N ALA A 140 2.07 23.77 90.03
CA ALA A 140 2.29 24.99 90.82
C ALA A 140 1.23 25.13 91.93
N ALA A 141 -0.04 24.88 91.62
CA ALA A 141 -1.12 24.88 92.60
C ALA A 141 -0.91 23.81 93.69
N ALA A 142 -0.54 22.58 93.31
CA ALA A 142 -0.29 21.49 94.26
C ALA A 142 0.90 21.76 95.20
N VAL A 143 1.96 22.39 94.70
CA VAL A 143 3.14 22.78 95.52
C VAL A 143 2.80 23.92 96.47
N LEU A 144 2.02 24.92 96.04
CA LEU A 144 1.62 26.05 96.89
C LEU A 144 0.67 25.62 98.02
N VAL A 145 -0.31 24.75 97.73
CA VAL A 145 -1.22 24.20 98.76
C VAL A 145 -0.46 23.41 99.83
N ARG A 146 0.58 22.66 99.45
CA ARG A 146 1.42 21.89 100.39
C ARG A 146 2.27 22.77 101.31
N ARG A 147 2.59 24.00 100.90
CA ARG A 147 3.45 24.92 101.67
C ARG A 147 2.66 25.79 102.65
N ALA A 148 1.33 25.81 102.54
CA ALA A 148 0.42 26.59 103.37
C ALA A 148 -0.25 25.79 104.51
N GLY A 149 0.09 24.51 104.65
CA GLY A 149 -0.24 23.66 105.82
C GLY A 149 1.02 23.28 106.59
#